data_AF-A0A962Y987-F1
#
_entry.id   AF-A0A962Y987-F1
#
_cell.length_a   1.000
_cell.length_b   1.000
_cell.length_c   1.000
_cell.angle_alpha   90.00
_cell.angle_beta   90.00
_cell.angle_gamma   90.00
#
_symmetry.space_group_name_H-M   'P 1'
#
loop_
_entity.id
_entity.type
_entity.pdbx_description
1 polymer ?
#
loop_
_entity_poly.entity_id
_entity_poly.type
_entity_poly.pdbx_seq_one_letter_code
_entity_poly.pdbx_strand_id
1 'polypeptide(L)'
;MSTLIEQFRQSSPLFGGNAPFIEDLYERYLQDPNSVPDNWREYFRTFQEQLATGQDVAHGPIRESFIRLAKQAGFGSKPISVTMDQAAAEKQATVLRIINAYRTRGHQVAQLDPLALRDRPLISDLEPTFHGLTEADMDTVFNTGSLQLDPQMKLRDILDAIRTIYTGTIGSEYMHITKTEEKRWIQKRLEGTRAHLNLSVDEKKELLQHLVAAEGLEKYLHTKYVGQKR
;
A
#
# COMPACT_ATOMS: atom_id res chain seq x y z
N MET A 1 -13.13 75.45 -12.45
CA MET A 1 -14.23 74.68 -13.05
C MET A 1 -13.66 73.79 -14.13
N SER A 2 -13.02 72.69 -13.73
CA SER A 2 -12.46 71.70 -14.67
C SER A 2 -13.60 70.77 -15.06
N THR A 3 -13.97 70.85 -16.33
CA THR A 3 -15.26 70.39 -16.85
C THR A 3 -15.31 68.87 -16.95
N LEU A 4 -16.47 68.26 -16.70
CA LEU A 4 -16.75 66.82 -16.91
C LEU A 4 -16.18 66.26 -18.24
N ILE A 5 -16.09 67.11 -19.27
CA ILE A 5 -15.54 66.79 -20.59
C ILE A 5 -14.03 66.43 -20.53
N GLU A 6 -13.24 67.07 -19.67
CA GLU A 6 -11.82 66.73 -19.48
C GLU A 6 -11.67 65.36 -18.80
N GLN A 7 -12.52 65.06 -17.82
CA GLN A 7 -12.55 63.73 -17.19
C GLN A 7 -12.95 62.63 -18.19
N PHE A 8 -13.93 62.89 -19.05
CA PHE A 8 -14.32 61.95 -20.10
C PHE A 8 -13.22 61.75 -21.15
N ARG A 9 -12.46 62.80 -21.50
CA ARG A 9 -11.30 62.66 -22.41
C ARG A 9 -10.17 61.83 -21.81
N GLN A 10 -9.94 61.95 -20.50
CA GLN A 10 -8.92 61.18 -19.79
C GLN A 10 -9.32 59.70 -19.61
N SER A 11 -10.61 59.39 -19.48
CA SER A 11 -11.11 58.01 -19.32
C SER A 11 -11.45 57.31 -20.64
N SER A 12 -11.62 58.06 -21.74
CA SER A 12 -11.95 57.51 -23.06
C SER A 12 -11.00 56.42 -23.58
N PRO A 13 -9.68 56.46 -23.35
CA PRO A 13 -8.78 55.39 -23.76
C PRO A 13 -9.00 54.09 -22.98
N LEU A 14 -9.45 54.17 -21.72
CA LEU A 14 -9.67 53.07 -20.77
C LEU A 14 -11.00 52.34 -20.98
N PHE A 15 -11.69 52.61 -22.09
CA PHE A 15 -12.93 51.93 -22.45
C PHE A 15 -12.68 50.42 -22.64
N GLY A 16 -13.58 49.57 -22.15
CA GLY A 16 -13.38 48.12 -22.08
C GLY A 16 -13.04 47.42 -23.40
N GLY A 17 -13.36 48.03 -24.55
CA GLY A 17 -12.94 47.54 -25.87
C GLY A 17 -11.43 47.61 -26.12
N ASN A 18 -10.72 48.53 -25.45
CA ASN A 18 -9.26 48.68 -25.54
C ASN A 18 -8.51 47.92 -24.44
N ALA A 19 -9.23 47.19 -23.55
CA ALA A 19 -8.62 46.51 -22.41
C ALA A 19 -7.46 45.57 -22.81
N PRO A 20 -7.56 44.73 -23.86
CA PRO A 20 -6.44 43.87 -24.26
C PRO A 20 -5.21 44.63 -24.76
N PHE A 21 -5.43 45.80 -25.38
CA PHE A 21 -4.35 46.66 -25.87
C PHE A 21 -3.63 47.37 -24.71
N ILE A 22 -4.38 47.87 -23.73
CA ILE A 22 -3.81 48.49 -22.54
C ILE A 22 -3.09 47.45 -21.68
N GLU A 23 -3.61 46.23 -21.59
CA GLU A 23 -2.99 45.10 -20.91
C GLU A 23 -1.62 44.76 -21.52
N ASP A 24 -1.52 44.59 -22.85
CA ASP A 24 -0.25 44.37 -23.55
C ASP A 24 0.73 45.55 -23.35
N LEU A 25 0.23 46.79 -23.38
CA LEU A 25 1.04 47.99 -23.20
C LEU A 25 1.56 48.12 -21.75
N TYR A 26 0.78 47.68 -20.77
CA TYR A 26 1.19 47.60 -19.36
C TYR A 26 2.19 46.46 -19.12
N GLU A 27 1.98 45.29 -19.72
CA GLU A 27 2.94 44.18 -19.61
C GLU A 27 4.33 44.55 -20.18
N ARG A 28 4.37 45.30 -21.27
CA ARG A 28 5.63 45.86 -21.82
C ARG A 28 6.26 46.86 -20.87
N TYR A 29 5.48 47.72 -20.23
CA TYR A 29 5.96 48.64 -19.20
C TYR A 29 6.58 47.91 -18.00
N LEU A 30 5.98 46.79 -17.56
CA LEU A 30 6.52 45.96 -16.48
C LEU A 30 7.84 45.26 -16.85
N GLN A 31 8.08 44.97 -18.13
CA GLN A 31 9.33 44.38 -18.62
C GLN A 31 10.42 45.44 -18.85
N ASP A 32 10.08 46.56 -19.49
CA ASP A 32 10.96 47.70 -19.70
C ASP A 32 10.14 49.01 -19.73
N PRO A 33 10.30 49.89 -18.72
CA PRO A 33 9.63 51.19 -18.68
C PRO A 33 9.96 52.10 -19.88
N ASN A 34 11.08 51.89 -20.57
CA ASN A 34 11.47 52.67 -21.75
C ASN A 34 10.81 52.23 -23.06
N SER A 35 10.18 51.05 -23.07
CA SER A 35 9.53 50.48 -24.26
C SER A 35 8.18 51.15 -24.60
N VAL A 36 7.70 52.04 -23.72
CA VAL A 36 6.39 52.66 -23.77
C VAL A 36 6.50 54.18 -23.94
N PRO A 37 5.63 54.82 -24.75
CA PRO A 37 5.58 56.28 -24.90
C PRO A 37 5.45 57.03 -23.57
N ASP A 38 6.02 58.24 -23.50
CA ASP A 38 6.16 59.00 -22.25
C ASP A 38 4.82 59.26 -21.54
N ASN A 39 3.76 59.53 -22.30
CA ASN A 39 2.41 59.75 -21.75
C ASN A 39 1.85 58.52 -21.02
N TRP A 40 2.15 57.31 -21.48
CA TRP A 40 1.73 56.06 -20.85
C TRP A 40 2.64 55.66 -19.69
N ARG A 41 3.92 56.02 -19.76
CA ARG A 41 4.89 55.79 -18.69
C ARG A 41 4.52 56.56 -17.43
N GLU A 42 4.10 57.81 -17.56
CA GLU A 42 3.62 58.62 -16.44
C GLU A 42 2.31 58.08 -15.87
N TYR A 43 1.39 57.66 -16.75
CA TYR A 43 0.13 57.04 -16.34
C TYR A 43 0.36 55.75 -15.54
N PHE A 44 1.20 54.83 -16.00
CA PHE A 44 1.48 53.58 -15.29
C PHE A 44 2.31 53.74 -14.02
N ARG A 45 3.17 54.76 -13.95
CA ARG A 45 3.89 55.12 -12.73
C ARG A 45 2.93 55.54 -11.63
N THR A 46 2.02 56.46 -11.94
CA THR A 46 1.00 56.92 -10.98
C THR A 46 0.03 55.79 -10.59
N PHE A 47 -0.27 54.89 -11.52
CA PHE A 47 -1.07 53.69 -11.26
C PHE A 47 -0.37 52.71 -10.29
N GLN A 48 0.93 52.45 -10.47
CA GLN A 48 1.72 51.62 -9.55
C GLN A 48 1.86 52.23 -8.15
N GLU A 49 2.01 53.55 -8.06
CA GLU A 49 2.06 54.27 -6.78
C GLU A 49 0.73 54.19 -6.00
N GLN A 50 -0.39 54.01 -6.70
CA GLN A 50 -1.72 53.83 -6.10
C GLN A 50 -2.04 52.38 -5.70
N LEU A 51 -1.29 51.40 -6.22
CA LEU A 51 -1.44 49.99 -5.87
C LEU A 51 -0.80 49.73 -4.49
N ALA A 52 -1.63 49.40 -3.49
CA ALA A 52 -1.19 49.14 -2.11
C ALA A 52 -0.39 47.83 -1.95
N THR A 53 -0.43 46.97 -2.96
CA THR A 53 0.33 45.72 -3.09
C THR A 53 1.52 46.02 -4.00
N GLY A 54 2.74 45.70 -3.58
CA GLY A 54 4.00 46.07 -4.26
C GLY A 54 4.11 45.66 -5.75
N GLN A 55 5.28 45.90 -6.35
CA GLN A 55 5.55 45.74 -7.80
C GLN A 55 4.80 44.58 -8.47
N ASP A 56 3.97 44.93 -9.46
CA ASP A 56 3.19 43.99 -10.26
C ASP A 56 4.09 43.20 -11.24
N VAL A 57 3.64 42.01 -11.64
CA VAL A 57 4.43 41.05 -12.45
C VAL A 57 3.72 40.77 -13.76
N ALA A 58 4.44 40.83 -14.88
CA ALA A 58 3.87 40.53 -16.21
C ALA A 58 3.27 39.12 -16.28
N HIS A 59 1.99 39.02 -16.65
CA HIS A 59 1.23 37.76 -16.64
C HIS A 59 1.29 37.01 -17.97
N GLY A 60 1.58 37.68 -19.09
CA GLY A 60 1.76 37.11 -20.43
C GLY A 60 2.72 35.92 -20.48
N PRO A 61 3.97 36.04 -19.99
CA PRO A 61 4.94 34.93 -19.99
C PRO A 61 4.46 33.71 -19.18
N ILE A 62 3.75 33.96 -18.08
CA ILE A 62 3.16 32.93 -17.23
C ILE A 62 2.04 32.22 -18.00
N ARG A 63 1.12 32.98 -18.60
CA ARG A 63 0.03 32.43 -19.42
C ARG A 63 0.56 31.63 -20.61
N GLU A 64 1.57 32.13 -21.31
CA GLU A 64 2.21 31.41 -22.41
C GLU A 64 2.89 30.12 -21.95
N SER A 65 3.51 30.11 -20.77
CA SER A 65 4.11 28.90 -20.19
C SER A 65 3.04 27.83 -19.91
N PHE A 66 1.88 28.23 -19.38
CA PHE A 66 0.73 27.34 -19.16
C PHE A 66 0.14 26.82 -20.47
N ILE A 67 0.01 27.68 -21.49
CA ILE A 67 -0.44 27.28 -22.83
C ILE A 67 0.57 26.32 -23.46
N ARG A 68 1.88 26.54 -23.27
CA ARG A 68 2.94 25.66 -23.77
C ARG A 68 2.94 24.31 -23.07
N LEU A 69 2.74 24.29 -21.74
CA LEU A 69 2.52 23.07 -20.96
C LEU A 69 1.28 22.31 -21.45
N ALA A 70 0.17 23.00 -21.70
CA ALA A 70 -1.06 22.39 -22.23
C ALA A 70 -0.88 21.86 -23.66
N LYS A 71 -0.12 22.54 -24.51
CA LYS A 71 0.17 22.12 -25.90
C LYS A 71 1.22 21.00 -25.97
N GLN A 72 2.24 21.01 -25.10
CA GLN A 72 3.19 19.90 -24.93
C GLN A 72 2.51 18.67 -24.29
N ALA A 73 1.46 18.89 -23.48
CA ALA A 73 0.55 17.85 -23.02
C ALA A 73 -0.45 17.37 -24.09
N GLY A 74 -0.19 17.64 -25.37
CA GLY A 74 -0.90 16.99 -26.46
C GLY A 74 -0.73 15.47 -26.41
N PHE A 75 -1.84 14.75 -26.18
CA PHE A 75 -1.95 13.29 -26.31
C PHE A 75 -1.18 12.44 -25.30
N GLY A 76 -1.31 12.71 -24.00
CA GLY A 76 -0.79 11.73 -23.03
C GLY A 76 -0.77 12.06 -21.56
N SER A 77 -1.54 13.04 -21.05
CA SER A 77 -2.11 12.80 -19.73
C SER A 77 -3.16 11.71 -19.89
N LYS A 78 -2.70 10.45 -20.00
CA LYS A 78 -3.44 9.38 -19.35
C LYS A 78 -3.82 9.98 -18.00
N PRO A 79 -5.09 9.99 -17.57
CA PRO A 79 -5.32 10.11 -16.13
C PRO A 79 -4.32 9.15 -15.52
N ILE A 80 -3.53 9.57 -14.52
CA ILE A 80 -2.73 8.61 -13.76
C ILE A 80 -3.70 7.49 -13.48
N SER A 81 -3.46 6.36 -14.15
CA SER A 81 -4.45 5.31 -14.25
C SER A 81 -4.31 4.59 -12.94
N VAL A 82 -4.87 5.19 -11.88
CA VAL A 82 -4.96 4.60 -10.54
C VAL A 82 -5.73 3.27 -10.61
N THR A 83 -6.31 2.93 -11.76
CA THR A 83 -6.92 1.62 -12.03
C THR A 83 -5.93 0.45 -11.99
N MET A 84 -4.65 0.61 -12.37
CA MET A 84 -3.67 -0.48 -12.18
C MET A 84 -3.30 -0.66 -10.71
N ASP A 85 -3.29 0.44 -9.95
CA ASP A 85 -2.96 0.46 -8.53
C ASP A 85 -4.11 -0.06 -7.67
N GLN A 86 -5.36 0.22 -8.05
CA GLN A 86 -6.54 -0.25 -7.33
C GLN A 86 -6.69 -1.78 -7.40
N ALA A 87 -6.57 -2.37 -8.60
CA ALA A 87 -6.64 -3.83 -8.74
C ALA A 87 -5.47 -4.54 -8.02
N ALA A 88 -4.28 -3.95 -8.05
CA ALA A 88 -3.13 -4.47 -7.30
C ALA A 88 -3.32 -4.33 -5.78
N ALA A 89 -3.86 -3.20 -5.32
CA ALA A 89 -4.17 -2.96 -3.90
C ALA A 89 -5.28 -3.89 -3.39
N GLU A 90 -6.30 -4.16 -4.20
CA GLU A 90 -7.36 -5.13 -3.88
C GLU A 90 -6.80 -6.55 -3.75
N LYS A 91 -5.91 -6.96 -4.67
CA LYS A 91 -5.20 -8.24 -4.56
C LYS A 91 -4.29 -8.28 -3.34
N GLN A 92 -3.59 -7.20 -3.03
CA GLN A 92 -2.76 -7.10 -1.83
C GLN A 92 -3.57 -7.23 -0.54
N ALA A 93 -4.72 -6.55 -0.44
CA ALA A 93 -5.64 -6.70 0.69
C ALA A 93 -6.16 -8.13 0.82
N THR A 94 -6.39 -8.77 -0.32
CA THR A 94 -6.81 -10.17 -0.43
C THR A 94 -5.76 -11.15 0.10
N VAL A 95 -4.47 -10.92 -0.23
CA VAL A 95 -3.36 -11.70 0.33
C VAL A 95 -3.27 -11.56 1.86
N LEU A 96 -3.50 -10.37 2.41
CA LEU A 96 -3.54 -10.20 3.86
C LEU A 96 -4.75 -10.91 4.51
N ARG A 97 -5.89 -10.93 3.83
CA ARG A 97 -7.08 -11.68 4.28
C ARG A 97 -6.83 -13.18 4.32
N ILE A 98 -6.21 -13.75 3.28
CA ILE A 98 -5.93 -15.20 3.28
C ILE A 98 -4.93 -15.58 4.38
N ILE A 99 -3.88 -14.77 4.60
CA ILE A 99 -2.94 -14.99 5.72
C ILE A 99 -3.69 -15.00 7.06
N ASN A 100 -4.63 -14.08 7.27
CA ASN A 100 -5.44 -14.06 8.48
C ASN A 100 -6.41 -15.25 8.58
N ALA A 101 -6.97 -15.72 7.46
CA ALA A 101 -7.79 -16.93 7.42
C ALA A 101 -7.00 -18.17 7.87
N TYR A 102 -5.74 -18.32 7.41
CA TYR A 102 -4.85 -19.38 7.86
C TYR A 102 -4.52 -19.29 9.36
N ARG A 103 -4.25 -18.08 9.88
CA ARG A 103 -4.02 -17.85 11.32
C ARG A 103 -5.20 -18.23 12.20
N THR A 104 -6.42 -17.99 11.72
CA THR A 104 -7.65 -18.19 12.50
C THR A 104 -8.21 -19.60 12.36
N ARG A 105 -8.14 -20.21 11.17
CA ARG A 105 -8.81 -21.48 10.87
C ARG A 105 -7.90 -22.58 10.34
N GLY A 106 -6.62 -22.31 10.10
CA GLY A 106 -5.68 -23.31 9.56
C GLY A 106 -5.60 -24.58 10.41
N HIS A 107 -5.72 -24.45 11.73
CA HIS A 107 -5.73 -25.57 12.68
C HIS A 107 -6.82 -26.63 12.38
N GLN A 108 -7.91 -26.27 11.70
CA GLN A 108 -8.99 -27.19 11.35
C GLN A 108 -8.63 -28.16 10.21
N VAL A 109 -7.66 -27.79 9.37
CA VAL A 109 -7.19 -28.58 8.22
C VAL A 109 -5.81 -29.20 8.49
N ALA A 110 -5.18 -28.86 9.63
CA ALA A 110 -3.88 -29.37 10.02
C ALA A 110 -3.85 -30.91 10.12
N GLN A 111 -2.67 -31.49 9.85
CA GLN A 111 -2.42 -32.93 9.92
C GLN A 111 -2.16 -33.37 11.36
N LEU A 112 -3.22 -33.42 12.17
CA LEU A 112 -3.16 -33.77 13.60
C LEU A 112 -3.39 -35.24 13.88
N ASP A 113 -4.08 -35.94 12.97
CA ASP A 113 -4.41 -37.35 13.14
C ASP A 113 -3.31 -38.24 12.51
N PRO A 114 -2.51 -38.95 13.33
CA PRO A 114 -1.47 -39.84 12.82
C PRO A 114 -2.04 -41.09 12.12
N LEU A 115 -3.30 -41.46 12.39
CA LEU A 115 -3.97 -42.61 11.78
C LEU A 115 -4.76 -42.24 10.52
N ALA A 116 -4.92 -40.94 10.25
CA ALA A 116 -5.68 -40.41 9.11
C ALA A 116 -7.12 -40.97 9.01
N LEU A 117 -7.78 -41.19 10.14
CA LEU A 117 -9.16 -41.64 10.25
C LEU A 117 -10.16 -40.48 10.16
N ARG A 118 -9.73 -39.28 10.56
CA ARG A 118 -10.57 -38.09 10.54
C ARG A 118 -10.61 -37.47 9.14
N ASP A 119 -11.83 -37.29 8.63
CA ASP A 119 -12.06 -36.46 7.46
C ASP A 119 -11.75 -34.99 7.75
N ARG A 120 -10.95 -34.37 6.88
CA ARG A 120 -10.59 -32.95 6.98
C ARG A 120 -11.67 -32.12 6.28
N PRO A 121 -12.32 -31.18 6.98
CA PRO A 121 -13.32 -30.34 6.35
C PRO A 121 -12.67 -29.44 5.30
N LEU A 122 -13.34 -29.30 4.15
CA LEU A 122 -12.96 -28.31 3.15
C LEU A 122 -13.38 -26.92 3.65
N ILE A 123 -12.43 -26.00 3.80
CA ILE A 123 -12.70 -24.63 4.24
C ILE A 123 -12.44 -23.70 3.05
N SER A 124 -13.52 -23.17 2.48
CA SER A 124 -13.45 -22.27 1.32
C SER A 124 -12.56 -21.05 1.56
N ASP A 125 -12.57 -20.50 2.79
CA ASP A 125 -11.76 -19.33 3.16
C ASP A 125 -10.23 -19.55 3.05
N LEU A 126 -9.76 -20.80 3.00
CA LEU A 126 -8.33 -21.12 2.82
C LEU A 126 -7.94 -21.29 1.34
N GLU A 127 -8.91 -21.41 0.44
CA GLU A 127 -8.64 -21.59 -0.97
C GLU A 127 -8.37 -20.22 -1.65
N PRO A 128 -7.25 -20.06 -2.38
CA PRO A 128 -6.95 -18.81 -3.09
C PRO A 128 -8.05 -18.40 -4.08
N THR A 129 -8.67 -19.38 -4.73
CA THR A 129 -9.75 -19.16 -5.71
C THR A 129 -10.98 -18.50 -5.09
N PHE A 130 -11.32 -18.83 -3.85
CA PHE A 130 -12.44 -18.20 -3.13
C PHE A 130 -12.24 -16.70 -2.96
N HIS A 131 -10.98 -16.28 -2.89
CA HIS A 131 -10.57 -14.89 -2.75
C HIS A 131 -10.36 -14.17 -4.08
N GLY A 132 -10.56 -14.85 -5.21
CA GLY A 132 -10.36 -14.29 -6.55
C GLY A 132 -8.89 -14.23 -6.99
N LEU A 133 -7.99 -14.93 -6.30
CA LEU A 133 -6.60 -15.09 -6.73
C LEU A 133 -6.52 -16.22 -7.76
N THR A 134 -5.89 -15.94 -8.89
CA THR A 134 -5.77 -16.87 -10.01
C THR A 134 -4.34 -17.42 -10.12
N GLU A 135 -4.15 -18.46 -10.92
CA GLU A 135 -2.81 -19.00 -11.22
C GLU A 135 -1.88 -17.94 -11.83
N ALA A 136 -2.41 -16.96 -12.57
CA ALA A 136 -1.62 -15.86 -13.11
C ALA A 136 -0.98 -14.97 -12.01
N ASP A 137 -1.57 -14.97 -10.81
CA ASP A 137 -1.08 -14.16 -9.68
C ASP A 137 0.02 -14.88 -8.88
N MET A 138 0.24 -16.19 -9.10
CA MET A 138 1.15 -17.00 -8.30
C MET A 138 2.61 -16.53 -8.35
N ASP A 139 3.03 -15.97 -9.47
CA ASP A 139 4.38 -15.41 -9.66
C ASP A 139 4.49 -13.92 -9.35
N THR A 140 3.38 -13.27 -8.99
CA THR A 140 3.40 -11.86 -8.61
C THR A 140 3.89 -11.69 -7.17
N VAL A 141 4.64 -10.62 -6.93
CA VAL A 141 5.25 -10.31 -5.63
C VAL A 141 4.28 -9.46 -4.81
N PHE A 142 4.00 -9.91 -3.60
CA PHE A 142 3.14 -9.21 -2.65
C PHE A 142 3.91 -8.88 -1.37
N ASN A 143 3.41 -7.87 -0.65
CA ASN A 143 3.88 -7.57 0.69
C ASN A 143 3.26 -8.55 1.70
N THR A 144 4.07 -9.10 2.59
CA THR A 144 3.63 -10.10 3.59
C THR A 144 3.04 -9.47 4.86
N GLY A 145 3.12 -8.15 4.99
CA GLY A 145 2.50 -7.35 6.04
C GLY A 145 3.05 -7.66 7.43
N SER A 146 2.26 -8.39 8.22
CA SER A 146 2.61 -8.74 9.61
C SER A 146 3.20 -10.14 9.75
N LEU A 147 3.42 -10.84 8.64
CA LEU A 147 4.05 -12.15 8.61
C LEU A 147 5.52 -12.02 9.02
N GLN A 148 6.00 -12.90 9.88
CA GLN A 148 7.37 -12.86 10.41
C GLN A 148 8.36 -13.57 9.47
N LEU A 149 8.22 -13.27 8.18
CA LEU A 149 9.03 -13.78 7.06
C LEU A 149 9.53 -12.58 6.23
N ASP A 150 10.07 -12.84 5.04
CA ASP A 150 10.55 -11.78 4.16
C ASP A 150 9.44 -10.76 3.85
N PRO A 151 9.73 -9.44 3.85
CA PRO A 151 8.71 -8.41 3.68
C PRO A 151 7.96 -8.47 2.34
N GLN A 152 8.59 -9.05 1.32
CA GLN A 152 8.03 -9.22 -0.02
C GLN A 152 8.36 -10.61 -0.54
N MET A 153 7.34 -11.33 -0.99
CA MET A 153 7.46 -12.71 -1.48
C MET A 153 6.48 -12.93 -2.62
N LYS A 154 6.74 -13.92 -3.47
CA LYS A 154 5.75 -14.35 -4.47
C LYS A 154 4.57 -14.99 -3.78
N LEU A 155 3.37 -14.86 -4.35
CA LEU A 155 2.16 -15.47 -3.80
C LEU A 155 2.32 -16.97 -3.55
N ARG A 156 2.95 -17.70 -4.47
CA ARG A 156 3.25 -19.14 -4.29
C ARG A 156 4.01 -19.42 -3.00
N ASP A 157 5.05 -18.64 -2.73
CA ASP A 157 5.95 -18.86 -1.60
C ASP A 157 5.25 -18.47 -0.28
N ILE A 158 4.37 -17.46 -0.32
CA ILE A 158 3.51 -17.09 0.80
C ILE A 158 2.55 -18.22 1.14
N LEU A 159 1.84 -18.76 0.13
CA LEU A 159 0.87 -19.83 0.31
C LEU A 159 1.53 -21.11 0.85
N ASP A 160 2.69 -21.47 0.32
CA ASP A 160 3.44 -22.64 0.78
C ASP A 160 3.94 -22.46 2.22
N ALA A 161 4.42 -21.25 2.56
CA ALA A 161 4.84 -20.93 3.91
C ALA A 161 3.69 -21.02 4.92
N ILE A 162 2.54 -20.37 4.66
CA ILE A 162 1.41 -20.39 5.60
C ILE A 162 0.77 -21.77 5.70
N ARG A 163 0.77 -22.57 4.62
CA ARG A 163 0.35 -23.98 4.66
C ARG A 163 1.28 -24.79 5.56
N THR A 164 2.59 -24.63 5.41
CA THR A 164 3.57 -25.32 6.26
C THR A 164 3.39 -24.95 7.74
N ILE A 165 3.19 -23.65 8.02
CA ILE A 165 3.09 -23.13 9.39
C ILE A 165 1.78 -23.55 10.07
N TYR A 166 0.63 -23.39 9.41
CA TYR A 166 -0.69 -23.50 10.04
C TYR A 166 -1.46 -24.78 9.73
N THR A 167 -1.06 -25.51 8.68
CA THR A 167 -1.72 -26.76 8.25
C THR A 167 -0.80 -27.98 8.28
N GLY A 168 0.38 -27.85 8.89
CA GLY A 168 1.33 -28.94 9.10
C GLY A 168 0.91 -29.89 10.22
N THR A 169 1.87 -30.44 10.95
CA THR A 169 1.65 -31.37 12.07
C THR A 169 1.26 -30.68 13.39
N ILE A 170 1.12 -29.35 13.36
CA ILE A 170 0.77 -28.52 14.52
C ILE A 170 -0.45 -27.70 14.16
N GLY A 171 -1.49 -27.76 14.99
CA GLY A 171 -2.71 -26.98 14.86
C GLY A 171 -2.71 -25.85 15.89
N SER A 172 -2.36 -24.64 15.47
CA SER A 172 -2.27 -23.51 16.38
C SER A 172 -3.59 -22.73 16.46
N GLU A 173 -4.16 -22.63 17.65
CA GLU A 173 -5.36 -21.83 17.91
C GLU A 173 -5.05 -20.76 18.98
N TYR A 174 -4.85 -19.53 18.54
CA TYR A 174 -4.46 -18.42 19.42
C TYR A 174 -5.10 -17.08 19.07
N MET A 175 -5.76 -16.98 17.91
CA MET A 175 -6.32 -15.71 17.43
C MET A 175 -7.47 -15.20 18.31
N HIS A 176 -8.07 -16.05 19.15
CA HIS A 176 -9.07 -15.68 20.15
C HIS A 176 -8.51 -14.85 21.32
N ILE A 177 -7.18 -14.84 21.52
CA ILE A 177 -6.52 -14.05 22.56
C ILE A 177 -6.78 -12.56 22.30
N THR A 178 -7.18 -11.79 23.31
CA THR A 178 -7.49 -10.37 23.17
C THR A 178 -6.24 -9.50 23.09
N LYS A 179 -5.24 -9.77 23.95
CA LYS A 179 -3.98 -9.02 24.02
C LYS A 179 -3.14 -9.18 22.75
N THR A 180 -2.81 -8.05 22.14
CA THR A 180 -2.05 -8.00 20.88
C THR A 180 -0.60 -8.47 21.05
N GLU A 181 0.02 -8.17 22.19
CA GLU A 181 1.41 -8.55 22.47
C GLU A 181 1.59 -10.07 22.49
N GLU A 182 0.67 -10.79 23.15
CA GLU A 182 0.67 -12.25 23.20
C GLU A 182 0.47 -12.85 21.80
N LYS A 183 -0.48 -12.34 21.01
CA LYS A 183 -0.69 -12.77 19.62
C LYS A 183 0.55 -12.59 18.75
N ARG A 184 1.21 -11.43 18.86
CA ARG A 184 2.44 -11.13 18.11
C ARG A 184 3.61 -12.02 18.55
N TRP A 185 3.71 -12.30 19.84
CA TRP A 185 4.73 -13.20 20.36
C TRP A 185 4.58 -14.62 19.79
N ILE A 186 3.35 -15.15 19.76
CA ILE A 186 3.06 -16.46 19.16
C ILE A 186 3.36 -16.45 17.66
N GLN A 187 2.92 -15.41 16.92
CA GLN A 187 3.23 -15.26 15.49
C GLN A 187 4.73 -15.28 15.23
N LYS A 188 5.51 -14.53 16.00
CA LYS A 188 6.98 -14.50 15.90
C LYS A 188 7.61 -15.87 16.13
N ARG A 189 7.10 -16.64 17.08
CA ARG A 189 7.63 -17.97 17.39
C ARG A 189 7.27 -18.99 16.31
N LEU A 190 6.02 -19.02 15.86
CA LEU A 190 5.53 -19.99 14.88
C LEU A 190 6.04 -19.68 13.47
N GLU A 191 5.84 -18.46 13.00
CA GLU A 191 6.16 -18.08 11.62
C GLU A 191 7.67 -17.97 11.41
N GLY A 192 8.40 -17.48 12.43
CA GLY A 192 9.86 -17.29 12.36
C GLY A 192 10.66 -18.57 12.16
N THR A 193 10.19 -19.71 12.70
CA THR A 193 10.82 -21.02 12.46
C THR A 193 10.03 -21.90 11.48
N ARG A 194 9.03 -21.32 10.79
CA ARG A 194 8.08 -22.04 9.92
C ARG A 194 7.42 -23.25 10.60
N ALA A 195 7.10 -23.12 11.89
CA ALA A 195 6.58 -24.17 12.75
C ALA A 195 7.48 -25.43 12.86
N HIS A 196 8.75 -25.34 12.47
CA HIS A 196 9.73 -26.40 12.66
C HIS A 196 10.60 -26.16 13.90
N LEU A 197 10.91 -27.25 14.59
CA LEU A 197 11.90 -27.30 15.67
C LEU A 197 13.25 -27.62 15.06
N ASN A 198 14.17 -26.66 15.10
CA ASN A 198 15.56 -26.86 14.67
C ASN A 198 16.35 -27.59 15.77
N LEU A 199 16.11 -28.89 15.92
CA LEU A 199 16.82 -29.75 16.88
C LEU A 199 18.18 -30.17 16.32
N SER A 200 19.19 -30.13 17.18
CA SER A 200 20.50 -30.72 16.96
C SER A 200 20.40 -32.25 16.83
N VAL A 201 21.46 -32.86 16.29
CA VAL A 201 21.53 -34.33 16.15
C VAL A 201 21.43 -35.03 17.51
N ASP A 202 22.03 -34.45 18.55
CA ASP A 202 22.02 -35.05 19.88
C ASP A 202 20.66 -34.92 20.56
N GLU A 203 19.99 -33.76 20.43
CA GLU A 203 18.59 -33.60 20.90
C GLU A 203 17.62 -34.57 20.20
N LYS A 204 17.83 -34.83 18.90
CA LYS A 204 17.05 -35.83 18.16
C LYS A 204 17.27 -37.25 18.70
N LYS A 205 18.52 -37.60 19.05
CA LYS A 205 18.84 -38.90 19.65
C LYS A 205 18.21 -39.03 21.04
N GLU A 206 18.26 -37.97 21.84
CA GLU A 206 17.64 -37.94 23.17
C GLU A 206 16.12 -38.11 23.08
N LEU A 207 15.46 -37.38 22.18
CA LEU A 207 14.02 -37.51 21.94
C LEU A 207 13.67 -38.95 21.52
N LEU A 208 14.45 -39.54 20.60
CA LEU A 208 14.26 -40.92 20.19
C LEU A 208 14.44 -41.89 21.37
N GLN A 209 15.45 -41.69 22.21
CA GLN A 209 15.69 -42.52 23.38
C GLN A 209 14.50 -42.47 24.35
N HIS A 210 13.90 -41.30 24.58
CA HIS A 210 12.69 -41.17 25.40
C HIS A 210 11.49 -41.89 24.79
N LEU A 211 11.28 -41.81 23.47
CA LEU A 211 10.21 -42.53 22.79
C LEU A 211 10.39 -44.06 22.91
N VAL A 212 11.61 -44.55 22.68
CA VAL A 212 11.93 -45.98 22.82
C VAL A 212 11.78 -46.46 24.27
N ALA A 213 12.18 -45.64 25.25
CA ALA A 213 12.00 -45.97 26.65
C ALA A 213 10.52 -46.07 27.04
N ALA A 214 9.68 -45.14 26.56
CA ALA A 214 8.23 -45.17 26.80
C ALA A 214 7.58 -46.42 26.19
N GLU A 215 7.88 -46.73 24.93
CA GLU A 215 7.37 -47.93 24.26
C GLU A 215 7.87 -49.22 24.93
N GLY A 216 9.16 -49.26 25.27
CA GLY A 216 9.80 -50.41 25.92
C GLY A 216 9.20 -50.70 27.29
N LEU A 217 8.92 -49.67 28.08
CA LEU A 217 8.24 -49.81 29.37
C LEU A 217 6.85 -50.43 29.21
N GLU A 218 6.04 -49.93 28.27
CA GLU A 218 4.70 -50.46 27.99
C GLU A 218 4.74 -51.94 27.58
N LYS A 219 5.67 -52.31 26.69
CA LYS A 219 5.90 -53.71 26.27
C LYS A 219 6.33 -54.61 27.43
N TYR A 220 7.23 -54.11 28.30
CA TYR A 220 7.68 -54.85 29.47
C TYR A 220 6.55 -55.10 30.46
N LEU A 221 5.77 -54.06 30.79
CA LEU A 221 4.60 -54.18 31.66
C LEU A 221 3.56 -55.13 31.06
N HIS A 222 3.35 -55.10 29.75
CA HIS A 222 2.46 -56.05 29.05
C HIS A 222 2.86 -57.50 29.31
N THR A 223 4.15 -57.77 29.20
CA THR A 223 4.69 -59.12 29.28
C THR A 223 4.76 -59.63 30.72
N LYS A 224 5.14 -58.77 31.66
CA LYS A 224 5.39 -59.16 33.06
C LYS A 224 4.13 -59.18 33.91
N TYR A 225 3.19 -58.27 33.70
CA TYR A 225 1.98 -58.11 34.51
C TYR A 225 0.73 -58.31 33.66
N VAL A 226 0.54 -59.55 33.20
CA VAL A 226 -0.58 -59.93 32.34
C VAL A 226 -1.91 -59.75 33.06
N GLY A 227 -2.90 -59.17 32.37
CA GLY A 227 -4.26 -58.98 32.89
C GLY A 227 -4.46 -57.76 33.78
N GLN A 228 -3.40 -57.01 34.10
CA GLN A 228 -3.55 -55.73 34.80
C GLN A 228 -3.85 -54.60 33.81
N LYS A 229 -4.88 -53.81 34.12
CA LYS A 229 -5.22 -52.60 33.35
C LYS A 229 -4.22 -51.49 33.64
N ARG A 230 -3.92 -50.72 32.61
CA ARG A 230 -3.04 -49.54 32.63
C ARG A 230 -3.53 -48.55 31.60
#